data_AF-A0A9W8H9Q7-F1
#
_entry.id   AF-A0A9W8H9Q7-F1
#
_cell.length_a   1.000
_cell.length_b   1.000
_cell.length_c   1.000
_cell.angle_alpha   90.00
_cell.angle_beta   90.00
_cell.angle_gamma   90.00
#
_symmetry.space_group_name_H-M   'P 1'
#
loop_
_entity.id
_entity.type
_entity.pdbx_description
1 polymer ?
#
loop_
_entity_poly.entity_id
_entity_poly.type
_entity_poly.pdbx_seq_one_letter_code
_entity_poly.pdbx_strand_id
1 'polypeptide(L)'
;MPLHLDFSTLNIQVLRKYRQAFKLTVKARSSKDELVMAASHHYAEQMVDEVDTIARFLYTVHSSKGRQSAGRGAGEPHCWDLPY
;
A
#
# COMPACT_ATOMS: atom_id res chain seq x y z
N MET A 1 -8.64 -21.13 13.23
CA MET A 1 -7.27 -20.55 13.19
C MET A 1 -7.39 -19.14 12.65
N PRO A 2 -7.21 -18.08 13.44
CA PRO A 2 -7.16 -16.74 12.88
C PRO A 2 -5.93 -16.63 11.98
N LEU A 3 -6.13 -16.19 10.73
CA LEU A 3 -5.06 -15.91 9.78
C LEU A 3 -4.37 -14.61 10.22
N HIS A 4 -3.41 -14.71 11.15
CA HIS A 4 -2.61 -13.58 11.59
C HIS A 4 -1.42 -13.39 10.65
N LEU A 5 -1.18 -12.16 10.19
CA LEU A 5 -0.06 -11.83 9.34
C LEU A 5 1.25 -11.86 10.14
N ASP A 6 2.21 -12.68 9.74
CA ASP A 6 3.54 -12.73 10.36
C ASP A 6 4.49 -11.71 9.71
N PHE A 7 4.68 -10.57 10.37
CA PHE A 7 5.59 -9.51 9.95
C PHE A 7 7.08 -9.90 9.98
N SER A 8 7.46 -10.97 10.70
CA SER A 8 8.85 -11.43 10.74
C SER A 8 9.35 -11.95 9.39
N THR A 9 8.42 -12.42 8.55
CA THR A 9 8.68 -12.88 7.18
C THR A 9 9.01 -11.75 6.20
N LEU A 10 8.66 -10.50 6.55
CA LEU A 10 8.89 -9.34 5.68
C LEU A 10 10.34 -8.86 5.75
N ASN A 11 10.84 -8.33 4.64
CA ASN A 11 12.17 -7.73 4.61
C ASN A 11 12.19 -6.37 5.35
N ILE A 12 13.37 -5.94 5.80
CA ILE A 12 13.52 -4.72 6.59
C ILE A 12 13.11 -3.44 5.82
N GLN A 13 13.20 -3.44 4.49
CA GLN A 13 12.82 -2.28 3.67
C GLN A 13 11.29 -2.12 3.61
N VAL A 14 10.54 -3.22 3.52
CA VAL A 14 9.08 -3.24 3.59
C VAL A 14 8.63 -2.76 4.96
N LEU A 15 9.26 -3.24 6.04
CA LEU A 15 8.97 -2.80 7.41
C LEU A 15 9.25 -1.30 7.60
N ARG A 16 10.33 -0.76 7.01
CA ARG A 16 10.61 0.69 7.02
C ARG A 16 9.56 1.49 6.23
N LYS A 17 9.10 0.98 5.09
CA LYS A 17 8.01 1.59 4.33
C LYS A 17 6.71 1.59 5.12
N TYR A 18 6.38 0.47 5.78
CA TYR A 18 5.23 0.37 6.67
C TYR A 18 5.29 1.44 7.77
N ARG A 19 6.43 1.52 8.48
CA ARG A 19 6.69 2.56 9.48
C ARG A 19 6.44 3.97 8.92
N GLN A 20 6.95 4.27 7.73
CA GLN A 20 6.81 5.60 7.12
C GLN A 20 5.36 5.90 6.72
N ALA A 21 4.67 4.95 6.10
CA ALA A 21 3.29 5.09 5.66
C ALA A 21 2.33 5.35 6.83
N PHE A 22 2.53 4.63 7.93
CA PHE A 22 1.71 4.75 9.14
C PHE A 22 2.30 5.66 10.22
N LYS A 23 3.42 6.34 9.92
CA LYS A 23 4.11 7.28 10.82
C LYS A 23 4.35 6.72 12.23
N LEU A 24 4.76 5.45 12.33
CA LEU A 24 4.99 4.81 13.62
C LEU A 24 6.12 5.51 14.39
N THR A 25 5.94 5.64 15.70
CA THR A 25 6.87 6.27 16.65
C THR A 25 8.05 5.37 17.01
N VAL A 26 8.77 4.91 15.98
CA VAL A 26 9.94 4.03 16.08
C VAL A 26 11.18 4.77 15.54
N LYS A 27 12.36 4.51 16.12
CA LYS A 27 13.61 5.18 15.73
C LYS A 27 13.97 4.90 14.26
N ALA A 28 14.61 5.86 13.59
CA ALA A 28 14.91 5.76 12.16
C ALA A 28 15.88 4.62 11.80
N ARG A 29 16.80 4.27 12.70
CA ARG A 29 17.76 3.17 12.55
C ARG A 29 17.39 1.95 13.41
N SER A 30 16.10 1.71 13.60
CA SER A 30 15.63 0.56 14.37
C SER A 30 15.99 -0.78 13.73
N SER A 31 16.14 -1.78 14.59
CA SER A 31 16.41 -3.16 14.18
C SER A 31 15.20 -3.77 13.49
N LYS A 32 15.38 -4.93 12.84
CA LYS A 32 14.28 -5.65 12.22
C LYS A 32 13.22 -6.02 13.26
N ASP A 33 13.65 -6.52 14.42
CA ASP A 33 12.75 -6.99 15.48
C ASP A 33 11.92 -5.85 16.08
N GLU A 34 12.54 -4.68 16.31
CA GLU A 34 11.82 -3.47 16.76
C GLU A 34 10.72 -3.07 15.76
N LEU A 35 11.02 -3.14 14.46
CA LEU A 35 10.04 -2.81 13.42
C LEU A 35 8.93 -3.86 13.31
N VAL A 36 9.24 -5.15 13.49
CA VAL A 36 8.26 -6.24 13.50
C VAL A 36 7.28 -6.06 14.67
N MET A 37 7.80 -5.81 15.87
CA MET A 37 6.96 -5.60 17.05
C MET A 37 6.04 -4.40 16.87
N ALA A 38 6.58 -3.26 16.43
CA ALA A 38 5.78 -2.06 16.22
C ALA A 38 4.72 -2.22 15.12
N ALA A 39 5.07 -2.88 14.01
CA ALA A 39 4.12 -3.12 12.93
C ALA A 39 3.00 -4.09 13.36
N SER A 40 3.35 -5.15 14.09
CA SER A 40 2.38 -6.14 14.57
C SER A 40 1.39 -5.52 15.57
N HIS A 41 1.89 -4.72 16.51
CA HIS A 41 1.06 -4.00 17.47
C HIS A 41 0.09 -3.05 16.77
N HIS A 42 0.62 -2.20 15.89
CA HIS A 42 -0.19 -1.23 15.15
C HIS A 42 -1.25 -1.93 14.25
N TYR A 43 -0.87 -3.02 13.57
CA TYR A 43 -1.79 -3.76 12.72
C TYR A 43 -2.96 -4.38 13.51
N ALA A 44 -2.72 -4.84 14.75
CA ALA A 44 -3.76 -5.40 15.60
C ALA A 44 -4.78 -4.34 16.08
N GLU A 45 -4.37 -3.08 16.18
CA GLU A 45 -5.23 -1.95 16.59
C GLU A 45 -5.90 -1.24 15.40
N GLN A 46 -5.49 -1.57 14.18
CA GLN A 46 -5.99 -0.93 12.97
C GLN A 46 -7.45 -1.33 12.71
N MET A 47 -8.34 -0.35 12.79
CA MET A 47 -9.70 -0.52 12.26
C MET A 47 -9.70 -0.33 10.74
N VAL A 48 -10.33 -1.27 10.03
CA VAL A 48 -10.46 -1.24 8.58
C VAL A 48 -11.92 -0.94 8.22
N ASP A 49 -12.14 0.11 7.44
CA ASP A 49 -13.39 0.31 6.71
C ASP A 49 -13.35 -0.56 5.45
N GLU A 50 -14.15 -1.61 5.43
CA GLU A 50 -14.13 -2.61 4.36
C GLU A 50 -14.49 -2.00 2.99
N VAL A 51 -15.54 -1.18 2.93
CA VAL A 51 -16.06 -0.63 1.68
C VAL A 51 -15.05 0.31 1.06
N ASP A 52 -14.53 1.24 1.86
CA ASP A 52 -13.53 2.20 1.40
C ASP A 52 -12.20 1.51 1.05
N THR A 53 -11.78 0.51 1.82
CA THR A 53 -10.54 -0.24 1.56
C THR A 53 -10.61 -1.01 0.24
N ILE A 54 -11.71 -1.71 -0.02
CA ILE A 54 -11.92 -2.44 -1.29
C ILE A 54 -12.00 -1.45 -2.45
N ALA A 55 -12.75 -0.35 -2.31
CA ALA A 55 -12.87 0.67 -3.35
C ALA A 55 -11.50 1.28 -3.71
N ARG A 56 -10.69 1.66 -2.71
CA ARG A 56 -9.32 2.16 -2.92
C ARG A 56 -8.42 1.13 -3.57
N PHE A 57 -8.50 -0.13 -3.17
CA PHE A 57 -7.71 -1.19 -3.77
C PHE A 57 -8.04 -1.34 -5.27
N LEU A 58 -9.32 -1.48 -5.61
CA LEU A 58 -9.77 -1.60 -7.00
C LEU A 58 -9.38 -0.37 -7.82
N TYR A 59 -9.60 0.84 -7.28
CA TYR A 59 -9.20 2.07 -7.94
C TYR A 59 -7.69 2.11 -8.20
N THR A 60 -6.88 1.77 -7.20
CA THR A 60 -5.42 1.80 -7.30
C THR A 60 -4.92 0.77 -8.31
N VAL A 61 -5.43 -0.46 -8.29
CA VAL A 61 -5.00 -1.51 -9.22
C VAL A 61 -5.36 -1.18 -10.66
N HIS A 62 -6.58 -0.71 -10.92
CA HIS A 62 -7.01 -0.33 -12.27
C HIS A 62 -6.29 0.92 -12.79
N SER A 63 -6.11 1.94 -11.96
CA SER A 63 -5.41 3.18 -12.35
C SER A 63 -3.90 2.99 -12.52
N SER A 64 -3.30 1.98 -11.87
CA SER A 64 -1.88 1.67 -12.00
C SER A 64 -1.51 1.00 -13.33
N LYS A 65 -2.48 0.36 -14.00
CA LYS A 65 -2.28 -0.15 -15.37
C LYS A 65 -2.01 0.96 -16.38
N GLY A 66 -2.42 2.20 -16.12
CA GLY A 66 -2.13 3.37 -16.97
C GLY A 66 -0.81 4.09 -16.68
N ARG A 67 -0.13 3.81 -15.56
CA ARG A 67 1.13 4.47 -15.18
C ARG A 67 2.41 3.78 -15.68
N GLN A 68 2.32 2.52 -16.13
CA GLN A 68 3.45 1.81 -16.75
C GLN A 68 3.63 2.15 -18.24
N SER A 69 2.67 2.84 -18.86
CA SER A 69 2.68 3.22 -20.28
C SER A 69 3.05 4.69 -20.54
N ALA A 70 3.44 5.46 -19.52
CA ALA A 70 3.93 6.83 -19.71
C ALA A 70 5.42 6.86 -20.15
N GLY A 71 5.73 6.10 -21.19
CA GLY A 71 6.94 6.21 -21.98
C GLY A 71 6.53 6.44 -23.44
N ARG A 72 6.54 7.72 -23.87
CA ARG A 72 6.47 8.21 -25.26
C ARG A 72 5.49 7.50 -26.21
N GLY A 73 4.40 8.17 -26.55
CA GLY A 73 3.64 7.84 -27.76
C GLY A 73 2.49 8.81 -27.97
N ALA A 74 2.53 9.56 -29.06
CA ALA A 74 1.51 10.51 -29.44
C ALA A 74 0.19 9.84 -29.83
N GLY A 75 -0.92 10.43 -29.39
CA GLY A 75 -2.20 10.49 -30.11
C GLY A 75 -2.99 9.20 -30.30
N GLU A 76 -3.96 8.93 -29.42
CA GLU A 76 -5.24 8.33 -29.81
C GLU A 76 -6.32 8.83 -28.83
N PRO A 77 -7.41 9.47 -29.28
CA PRO A 77 -8.46 9.93 -28.39
C PRO A 77 -9.22 8.72 -27.79
N HIS A 78 -9.42 8.76 -26.48
CA HIS A 78 -10.18 7.74 -25.77
C HIS A 78 -11.66 7.85 -26.16
N CYS A 79 -12.36 6.72 -26.24
CA CYS A 79 -13.77 6.65 -26.66
C CYS A 79 -14.78 7.42 -25.78
N TRP A 80 -14.31 8.10 -24.71
CA TRP A 80 -15.12 8.92 -23.82
C TRP A 80 -15.07 10.42 -24.15
N ASP A 81 -14.29 10.84 -25.15
CA ASP A 81 -14.09 12.24 -25.54
C ASP A 81 -15.00 12.72 -26.70
N LEU A 82 -16.07 12.01 -27.02
CA LEU A 82 -17.06 12.48 -28.02
C LEU A 82 -18.15 13.31 -27.34
N PRO A 83 -18.42 14.56 -27.77
CA PRO A 83 -19.64 15.24 -27.38
C PRO A 83 -20.84 14.55 -28.04
N TYR A 84 -21.94 14.45 -27.29
CA TYR A 84 -23.23 13.95 -27.78
C TYR A 84 -23.70 14.67 -29.04
#